data_AF-A0A3L7RNN0-F1
#
_entry.id   AF-A0A3L7RNN0-F1
#
_cell.length_a   1.000
_cell.length_b   1.000
_cell.length_c   1.000
_cell.angle_alpha   90.00
_cell.angle_beta   90.00
_cell.angle_gamma   90.00
#
_symmetry.space_group_name_H-M   'P 1'
#
loop_
_entity.id
_entity.type
_entity.pdbx_description
1 polymer ?
#
loop_
_entity_poly.entity_id
_entity_poly.type
_entity_poly.pdbx_seq_one_letter_code
_entity_poly.pdbx_strand_id
1 'polypeptide(L)'
;MSEQKVDVVAHLNAKPGCEDQLRRVLESFVGPTRQEDGCIRYDLFVDLDHPNRFTFIEEWASRNALEKHGQSAHIQEGRKHFPDLLGDPAWVQVAVRIL
;
A
#
# COMPACT_ATOMS: atom_id res chain seq x y z
N MET A 1 -5.30 12.22 18.86
CA MET A 1 -4.52 12.04 17.62
C MET A 1 -4.75 10.67 16.97
N SER A 2 -5.10 9.61 17.72
CA SER A 2 -5.36 8.27 17.16
C SER A 2 -6.60 8.19 16.26
N GLU A 3 -7.64 8.98 16.54
CA GLU A 3 -8.95 8.98 15.86
C GLU A 3 -9.04 9.91 14.64
N GLN A 4 -7.95 10.59 14.26
CA GLN A 4 -7.97 11.47 13.10
C GLN A 4 -7.90 10.65 11.82
N LYS A 5 -8.80 10.94 10.87
CA LYS A 5 -8.78 10.41 9.50
C LYS A 5 -7.47 10.76 8.80
N VAL A 6 -6.91 9.81 8.07
CA VAL A 6 -5.65 9.99 7.35
C VAL A 6 -5.75 9.45 5.92
N ASP A 7 -4.97 10.05 5.03
CA ASP A 7 -4.74 9.54 3.68
C ASP A 7 -3.32 8.95 3.60
N VAL A 8 -3.11 7.95 2.75
CA VAL A 8 -1.78 7.38 2.47
C VAL A 8 -1.51 7.40 0.98
N VAL A 9 -0.28 7.79 0.63
CA VAL A 9 0.30 7.55 -0.70
C VAL A 9 1.54 6.70 -0.50
N ALA A 10 1.54 5.51 -1.12
CA ALA A 10 2.68 4.61 -1.08
C ALA A 10 3.16 4.30 -2.50
N HIS A 11 4.44 4.54 -2.76
CA HIS A 11 5.09 4.25 -4.04
C HIS A 11 6.03 3.06 -3.89
N LEU A 12 5.90 2.10 -4.80
CA LEU A 12 6.72 0.90 -4.85
C LEU A 12 7.21 0.69 -6.28
N ASN A 13 8.49 0.39 -6.46
CA ASN A 13 9.08 0.06 -7.76
C ASN A 13 9.66 -1.35 -7.73
N ALA A 14 9.32 -2.14 -8.74
CA ALA A 14 9.91 -3.45 -8.94
C ALA A 14 11.37 -3.34 -9.44
N LYS A 15 12.21 -4.29 -9.03
CA LYS A 15 13.47 -4.59 -9.73
C LYS A 15 13.17 -5.02 -11.17
N PRO A 16 14.09 -4.79 -12.13
CA PRO A 16 13.91 -5.28 -13.50
C PRO A 16 13.63 -6.78 -13.54
N GLY A 17 12.54 -7.18 -14.21
CA GLY A 17 12.11 -8.57 -14.33
C GLY A 17 11.26 -9.10 -13.17
N CYS A 18 10.99 -8.29 -12.15
CA CYS A 18 10.15 -8.65 -11.00
C CYS A 18 8.75 -8.01 -11.05
N GLU A 19 8.40 -7.31 -12.13
CA GLU A 19 7.19 -6.48 -12.25
C GLU A 19 5.91 -7.29 -11.99
N ASP A 20 5.75 -8.43 -12.67
CA ASP A 20 4.58 -9.30 -12.51
C ASP A 20 4.50 -9.95 -11.13
N GLN A 21 5.66 -10.26 -10.53
CA GLN A 21 5.71 -10.86 -9.20
C GLN A 21 5.33 -9.84 -8.14
N LEU A 22 5.87 -8.62 -8.21
CA LEU A 22 5.49 -7.54 -7.32
C LEU A 22 4.02 -7.20 -7.50
N ARG A 23 3.54 -7.03 -8.74
CA ARG A 23 2.13 -6.77 -9.04
C ARG A 23 1.21 -7.79 -8.35
N ARG A 24 1.47 -9.09 -8.49
CA ARG A 24 0.65 -10.14 -7.84
C ARG A 24 0.64 -10.03 -6.32
N VAL A 25 1.79 -9.70 -5.71
CA VAL A 25 1.87 -9.46 -4.25
C VAL A 25 1.01 -8.24 -3.87
N LEU A 26 1.13 -7.13 -4.59
CA LEU A 26 0.36 -5.91 -4.31
C LEU A 26 -1.15 -6.09 -4.57
N GLU A 27 -1.53 -6.78 -5.64
CA GLU A 27 -2.93 -7.12 -5.94
C GLU A 27 -3.55 -7.97 -4.83
N SER A 28 -2.77 -8.85 -4.18
CA SER A 28 -3.22 -9.68 -3.07
C SER A 28 -3.61 -8.90 -1.80
N PHE A 29 -3.14 -7.65 -1.66
CA PHE A 29 -3.52 -6.78 -0.53
C PHE A 29 -4.93 -6.24 -0.70
N VAL A 30 -5.33 -5.92 -1.94
CA VAL A 30 -6.51 -5.10 -2.21
C VAL A 30 -7.79 -5.68 -1.64
N GLY A 31 -8.04 -6.97 -1.90
CA GLY A 31 -9.27 -7.65 -1.47
C GLY A 31 -9.43 -7.64 0.06
N PRO A 32 -8.49 -8.24 0.81
CA PRO A 32 -8.52 -8.26 2.27
C PRO A 32 -8.50 -6.87 2.91
N THR A 33 -7.70 -5.94 2.40
CA THR A 33 -7.59 -4.60 3.00
C THR A 33 -8.90 -3.82 2.92
N ARG A 34 -9.63 -3.92 1.82
CA ARG A 34 -10.95 -3.29 1.67
C ARG A 34 -12.02 -3.83 2.62
N GLN A 35 -11.77 -4.98 3.25
CA GLN A 35 -12.65 -5.56 4.28
C GLN A 35 -12.23 -5.18 5.70
N GLU A 36 -11.13 -4.45 5.87
CA GLU A 36 -10.67 -4.03 7.19
C GLU A 36 -11.53 -2.90 7.77
N ASP A 37 -11.83 -3.00 9.06
CA ASP A 37 -12.55 -1.97 9.78
C ASP A 37 -11.81 -0.62 9.71
N GLY A 38 -12.46 0.37 9.12
CA GLY A 38 -11.92 1.72 8.96
C GLY A 38 -11.16 1.95 7.65
N CYS A 39 -11.04 0.96 6.76
CA CYS A 39 -10.63 1.20 5.38
C CYS A 39 -11.76 1.92 4.63
N ILE A 40 -11.51 3.13 4.14
CA ILE A 40 -12.48 3.91 3.35
C ILE A 40 -12.14 3.81 1.85
N ARG A 41 -10.84 3.84 1.54
CA ARG A 41 -10.32 3.70 0.18
C ARG A 41 -9.03 2.90 0.22
N TYR A 42 -8.84 2.02 -0.76
CA TYR A 42 -7.59 1.33 -0.98
C TYR A 42 -7.51 0.93 -2.46
N ASP A 43 -6.79 1.74 -3.23
CA ASP A 43 -6.69 1.59 -4.68
C ASP A 43 -5.24 1.39 -5.09
N LEU A 44 -5.00 0.40 -5.95
CA LEU A 44 -3.70 0.12 -6.56
C LEU A 44 -3.68 0.67 -7.99
N PHE A 45 -2.67 1.48 -8.28
CA PHE A 45 -2.39 2.02 -9.60
C PHE A 45 -1.05 1.50 -10.10
N VAL A 46 -0.93 1.41 -11.42
CA VAL A 46 0.36 1.27 -12.11
C VAL A 46 0.61 2.57 -12.88
N ASP A 47 1.86 3.03 -12.87
CA ASP A 47 2.28 4.19 -13.66
C ASP A 47 2.15 3.86 -15.17
N LEU A 48 1.62 4.82 -15.93
CA LEU A 48 1.34 4.65 -17.35
C LEU A 48 2.62 4.55 -18.18
N ASP A 49 3.65 5.32 -17.81
CA ASP A 49 4.92 5.41 -18.52
C ASP A 49 5.96 4.42 -17.97
N HIS A 50 5.76 3.95 -16.73
CA HIS A 50 6.69 3.07 -16.02
C HIS A 50 5.96 1.86 -15.42
N PRO A 51 5.72 0.77 -16.19
CA PRO A 51 4.92 -0.37 -15.74
C PRO A 51 5.51 -1.14 -14.54
N ASN A 52 6.74 -0.82 -14.13
CA ASN A 52 7.38 -1.33 -12.92
C ASN A 52 7.07 -0.49 -11.66
N ARG A 53 6.35 0.62 -11.77
CA ARG A 53 5.99 1.50 -10.65
C ARG A 53 4.52 1.36 -10.30
N PHE A 54 4.28 1.16 -9.01
CA PHE A 54 2.96 0.98 -8.44
C PHE A 54 2.71 2.03 -7.36
N THR A 55 1.46 2.45 -7.25
CA THR A 55 1.03 3.42 -6.24
C THR A 55 -0.22 2.95 -5.53
N PHE A 56 -0.20 2.91 -4.21
CA PHE A 56 -1.43 2.86 -3.42
C PHE A 56 -1.90 4.26 -3.07
N ILE A 57 -3.19 4.50 -3.23
CA ILE A 57 -3.89 5.65 -2.65
C ILE A 57 -4.92 5.09 -1.67
N GLU A 58 -4.77 5.47 -0.42
CA GLU A 58 -5.55 4.93 0.68
C GLU A 58 -6.20 6.04 1.49
N GLU A 59 -7.36 5.73 2.06
CA GLU A 59 -8.08 6.61 2.97
C GLU A 59 -8.54 5.78 4.15
N TRP A 60 -8.20 6.21 5.36
CA TRP A 60 -8.45 5.48 6.60
C TRP A 60 -9.22 6.33 7.59
N ALA A 61 -10.24 5.75 8.21
CA ALA A 61 -11.10 6.41 9.18
C ALA A 61 -10.32 6.94 10.40
N SER A 62 -9.17 6.34 10.71
CA SER A 62 -8.29 6.78 11.80
C SER A 62 -6.85 6.33 11.61
N ARG A 63 -5.91 6.99 12.30
CA ARG A 63 -4.51 6.55 12.37
C ARG A 63 -4.37 5.16 13.02
N ASN A 64 -5.24 4.83 13.98
CA ASN A 64 -5.27 3.51 14.61
C ASN A 64 -5.68 2.40 13.62
N ALA A 65 -6.65 2.66 12.73
CA ALA A 65 -7.03 1.72 11.68
C ALA A 65 -5.85 1.45 10.73
N LEU A 66 -5.13 2.50 10.31
CA LEU A 66 -3.93 2.36 9.50
C LEU A 66 -2.80 1.58 10.22
N GLU A 67 -2.60 1.78 11.52
CA GLU A 67 -1.60 1.02 12.29
C GLU A 67 -1.94 -0.47 12.35
N LYS A 68 -3.23 -0.81 12.57
CA LYS A 68 -3.70 -2.20 12.52
C LYS A 68 -3.52 -2.81 11.13
N HIS A 69 -3.84 -2.07 10.08
CA HIS A 69 -3.59 -2.47 8.70
C HIS A 69 -2.12 -2.83 8.46
N GLY A 70 -1.21 -1.97 8.89
CA GLY A 70 0.23 -2.21 8.77
C GLY A 70 0.72 -3.48 9.50
N GLN A 71 -0.05 -4.01 10.44
CA GLN A 71 0.22 -5.23 11.21
C GLN A 71 -0.61 -6.44 10.77
N SER A 72 -1.51 -6.28 9.80
CA SER A 72 -2.39 -7.34 9.35
C SER A 72 -1.63 -8.49 8.70
N ALA A 73 -2.17 -9.71 8.80
CA ALA A 73 -1.48 -10.91 8.31
C ALA A 73 -1.17 -10.85 6.81
N HIS A 74 -2.08 -10.34 5.99
CA HIS A 74 -1.89 -10.26 4.53
C HIS A 74 -0.81 -9.24 4.15
N ILE A 75 -0.73 -8.10 4.86
CA ILE A 75 0.33 -7.12 4.65
C ILE A 75 1.69 -7.65 5.11
N GLN A 76 1.75 -8.29 6.28
CA GLN A 76 2.98 -8.88 6.79
C GLN A 76 3.46 -10.03 5.89
N GLU A 77 2.56 -10.86 5.37
CA GLU A 77 2.91 -11.94 4.45
C GLU A 77 3.50 -11.40 3.15
N GLY A 78 2.83 -10.45 2.48
CA GLY A 78 3.36 -9.93 1.23
C GLY A 78 4.65 -9.13 1.37
N ARG A 79 4.83 -8.41 2.49
CA ARG A 79 6.07 -7.67 2.78
C ARG A 79 7.29 -8.57 2.90
N LYS A 80 7.14 -9.87 3.19
CA LYS A 80 8.26 -10.83 3.17
C LYS A 80 8.93 -10.94 1.81
N HIS A 81 8.21 -10.66 0.72
CA HIS A 81 8.75 -10.70 -0.64
C HIS A 81 9.46 -9.41 -1.04
N PHE A 82 9.26 -8.30 -0.31
CA PHE A 82 9.78 -6.99 -0.71
C PHE A 82 11.31 -6.92 -0.84
N PRO A 83 12.13 -7.56 0.03
CA PRO A 83 13.58 -7.57 -0.14
C PRO A 83 14.04 -8.12 -1.50
N ASP A 84 13.31 -9.08 -2.05
CA ASP A 84 13.64 -9.72 -3.32
C ASP A 84 13.08 -8.95 -4.52
N LEU A 85 11.93 -8.30 -4.37
CA LEU A 85 11.17 -7.72 -5.47
C LEU A 85 11.36 -6.21 -5.68
N LEU A 86 11.70 -5.43 -4.64
CA LEU A 86 11.76 -3.97 -4.75
C LEU A 86 13.11 -3.44 -5.23
N GLY A 87 13.09 -2.53 -6.21
CA GLY A 87 14.30 -1.86 -6.73
C GLY A 87 14.90 -0.88 -5.75
N ASP A 88 14.04 -0.12 -5.07
CA ASP A 88 14.38 0.81 -4.00
C ASP A 88 13.43 0.57 -2.81
N PRO A 89 13.77 1.07 -1.61
CA PRO A 89 12.83 1.06 -0.48
C PRO A 89 11.50 1.73 -0.87
N ALA A 90 10.39 1.15 -0.46
CA ALA A 90 9.08 1.76 -0.65
C ALA A 90 9.03 3.15 0.01
N TRP A 91 8.54 4.14 -0.72
CA TRP A 91 8.28 5.47 -0.18
C TRP A 91 6.82 5.53 0.28
N VAL A 92 6.59 5.94 1.53
CA VAL A 92 5.24 5.98 2.12
C VAL A 92 5.05 7.31 2.83
N GLN A 93 3.97 8.01 2.49
CA GLN A 93 3.53 9.22 3.18
C GLN A 93 2.16 9.01 3.80
N VAL A 94 2.06 9.28 5.10
CA VAL A 94 0.78 9.44 5.80
C VAL A 94 0.48 10.94 5.88
N ALA A 95 -0.69 11.35 5.40
CA ALA A 95 -1.07 12.75 5.24
C ALA A 95 -2.44 13.04 5.86
N VAL A 96 -2.71 14.33 6.06
CA VAL A 96 -4.02 14.86 6.41
C VAL A 96 -4.46 15.78 5.28
N ARG A 97 -5.66 15.53 4.74
CA ARG A 97 -6.26 16.40 3.73
C ARG A 97 -6.58 17.78 4.29
N ILE A 98 -6.18 18.81 3.55
CA ILE A 98 -6.39 20.23 3.94
C ILE A 98 -7.50 20.93 3.14
N LEU A 99 -7.94 20.36 2.02
CA LEU A 99 -8.96 20.88 1.10
C LEU A 99 -9.83 19.75 0.56
#